data_AF-A0A0F8TA93-F1
#
_entry.id   AF-A0A0F8TA93-F1
#
_cell.length_a   1.000
_cell.length_b   1.000
_cell.length_c   1.000
_cell.angle_alpha   90.00
_cell.angle_beta   90.00
_cell.angle_gamma   90.00
#
_symmetry.space_group_name_H-M   'P 1'
#
loop_
_entity.id
_entity.type
_entity.pdbx_description
1 polymer ?
#
loop_
_entity_poly.entity_id
_entity_poly.type
_entity_poly.pdbx_seq_one_letter_code
_entity_poly.pdbx_strand_id
1 'polypeptide(L)'
;MEEKNLFTDSFCIKNNKFKVIFLTIFLLICSFAGCIGQESIENSSQTSDSTNTSVSKGVDNLDINYSAIEVLPPYDESESEWLKTDASNIAKIALKDNRVRQLIQEGGTIMGVTYSCHPTPENYDGPGCAPALRIQSGNKIVDFLVDEEKEVVVETVTEINQNTSTV
;
A
#
# COMPACT_ATOMS: atom_id res chain seq x y z
N MET A 1 -21.12 -33.52 12.74
CA MET A 1 -21.90 -32.47 13.44
C MET A 1 -21.23 -32.29 14.78
N GLU A 2 -20.09 -31.59 14.82
CA GLU A 2 -20.00 -30.12 14.78
C GLU A 2 -20.58 -29.56 16.09
N GLU A 3 -19.72 -29.38 17.09
CA GLU A 3 -18.99 -28.12 17.39
C GLU A 3 -19.91 -26.93 17.65
N LYS A 4 -19.87 -26.46 18.91
CA LYS A 4 -19.96 -25.09 19.45
C LYS A 4 -19.55 -25.24 20.93
N ASN A 5 -18.74 -24.42 21.59
CA ASN A 5 -18.13 -23.12 21.32
C ASN A 5 -17.02 -22.90 22.38
N LEU A 6 -16.08 -22.01 22.04
CA LEU A 6 -15.38 -21.04 22.89
C LEU A 6 -15.29 -21.30 24.40
N PHE A 7 -14.06 -21.33 24.92
CA PHE A 7 -13.62 -20.24 25.80
C PHE A 7 -12.08 -20.22 25.92
N THR A 8 -11.51 -19.08 25.56
CA THR A 8 -10.13 -18.69 25.83
C THR A 8 -9.93 -18.55 27.33
N ASP A 9 -9.14 -19.44 27.93
CA ASP A 9 -8.59 -19.22 29.27
C ASP A 9 -7.08 -19.01 29.20
N SER A 10 -6.73 -17.75 29.50
CA SER A 10 -5.41 -17.28 29.84
C SER A 10 -4.78 -18.15 30.92
N PHE A 11 -3.87 -19.04 30.53
CA PHE A 11 -3.12 -19.85 31.49
C PHE A 11 -2.02 -19.01 32.16
N CYS A 12 -2.39 -18.31 33.23
CA CYS A 12 -1.43 -17.84 34.22
C CYS A 12 -0.85 -19.04 34.97
N ILE A 13 0.24 -19.62 34.45
CA ILE A 13 0.93 -20.75 35.10
C ILE A 13 1.73 -20.21 36.31
N LYS A 14 1.10 -20.35 37.48
CA LYS A 14 1.68 -20.16 38.80
C LYS A 14 2.52 -21.37 39.17
N ASN A 15 3.74 -21.50 38.61
CA ASN A 15 4.73 -22.46 39.13
C ASN A 15 6.16 -22.08 38.71
N ASN A 16 6.98 -21.66 39.68
CA ASN A 16 8.38 -21.23 39.46
C ASN A 16 9.31 -22.33 38.92
N LYS A 17 8.92 -23.61 38.98
CA LYS A 17 9.73 -24.72 38.45
C LYS A 17 9.60 -24.91 36.93
N PHE A 18 8.52 -24.43 36.31
CA PHE A 18 8.31 -24.56 34.86
C PHE A 18 9.06 -23.49 34.05
N LYS A 19 9.35 -22.33 34.67
CA LYS A 19 10.15 -21.25 34.05
C LYS A 19 11.60 -21.66 33.77
N VAL A 20 12.19 -22.50 34.62
CA VAL A 20 13.61 -22.90 34.49
C VAL A 20 13.81 -23.86 33.31
N ILE A 21 12.87 -24.77 33.09
CA ILE A 21 12.94 -25.78 32.01
C ILE A 21 12.75 -25.13 30.63
N PHE A 22 11.89 -24.11 30.52
CA PHE A 22 11.69 -23.38 29.26
C PHE A 22 12.90 -22.48 28.91
N LEU A 23 13.57 -21.93 29.92
CA LEU A 23 14.75 -21.08 29.76
C LEU A 23 15.99 -21.87 29.29
N THR A 24 16.18 -23.10 29.80
CA THR A 24 17.32 -23.94 29.40
C THR A 24 17.19 -24.49 27.99
N ILE A 25 15.97 -24.75 27.50
CA ILE A 25 15.72 -25.19 26.13
C ILE A 25 15.96 -24.05 25.13
N PHE A 26 15.58 -22.82 25.45
CA PHE A 26 15.80 -21.66 24.57
C PHE A 26 17.29 -21.29 24.43
N LEU A 27 18.11 -21.49 25.47
CA LEU A 27 19.54 -21.21 25.44
C LEU A 27 20.36 -22.21 24.61
N LEU A 28 19.84 -23.41 24.33
CA LEU A 28 20.59 -24.48 23.65
C LEU A 28 20.54 -24.37 22.11
N ILE A 29 19.62 -23.58 21.55
CA ILE A 29 19.43 -23.44 20.09
C ILE A 29 20.31 -22.29 19.51
N CYS A 30 20.89 -21.45 20.35
CA CYS A 30 21.67 -20.28 19.92
C CYS A 30 23.17 -20.56 19.68
N SER A 31 23.63 -21.81 19.77
CA SER A 31 25.07 -22.12 19.79
C SER A 31 25.69 -22.54 18.45
N PHE A 32 24.96 -22.49 17.32
CA PHE A 32 25.53 -22.85 16.01
C PHE A 32 25.18 -21.86 14.89
N ALA A 33 25.79 -20.67 14.95
CA ALA A 33 26.20 -19.91 13.77
C ALA A 33 27.38 -19.00 14.14
N GLY A 34 28.59 -19.57 14.18
CA GLY A 34 29.85 -18.81 14.22
C GLY A 34 30.02 -17.97 12.95
N CYS A 35 30.33 -16.68 13.05
CA CYS A 35 31.68 -16.07 13.15
C CYS A 35 32.35 -15.86 11.78
N ILE A 36 32.64 -14.60 11.44
CA ILE A 36 34.02 -14.03 11.29
C ILE A 36 33.90 -12.53 11.06
N GLY A 37 34.54 -11.75 11.94
CA GLY A 37 34.66 -10.29 11.85
C GLY A 37 35.43 -9.79 13.06
N GLN A 38 36.76 -9.87 12.95
CA GLN A 38 37.77 -9.70 13.99
C GLN A 38 37.72 -8.32 14.68
N GLU A 39 37.81 -8.33 16.00
CA GLU A 39 37.90 -7.15 16.87
C GLU A 39 39.24 -6.40 16.73
N SER A 40 39.23 -5.08 16.80
CA SER A 40 40.12 -4.36 17.72
C SER A 40 39.70 -2.90 17.98
N ILE A 41 39.54 -2.62 19.28
CA ILE A 41 39.83 -1.38 20.03
C ILE A 41 38.75 -0.27 20.09
N GLU A 42 38.23 -0.13 21.33
CA GLU A 42 37.75 1.06 22.07
C GLU A 42 37.63 2.39 21.29
N ASN A 43 36.54 3.17 21.37
CA ASN A 43 35.89 3.67 22.58
C ASN A 43 34.63 4.48 22.18
N SER A 44 33.66 4.54 23.10
CA SER A 44 32.70 5.64 23.32
C SER A 44 31.41 5.82 22.49
N SER A 45 30.34 5.93 23.28
CA SER A 45 29.05 6.59 23.08
C SER A 45 27.90 5.85 22.39
N GLN A 46 26.89 5.62 23.22
CA GLN A 46 25.48 5.38 22.91
C GLN A 46 24.98 6.23 21.74
N THR A 47 24.29 5.60 20.78
CA THR A 47 22.91 5.93 20.39
C THR A 47 22.42 4.79 19.51
N SER A 48 21.38 4.09 19.96
CA SER A 48 20.73 3.05 19.17
C SER A 48 19.90 3.73 18.07
N ASP A 49 20.52 3.94 16.91
CA ASP A 49 19.76 4.26 15.71
C ASP A 49 18.92 3.04 15.34
N SER A 50 17.64 3.15 15.66
CA SER A 50 16.57 2.35 15.09
C SER A 50 16.67 2.48 13.58
N THR A 51 17.36 1.55 12.95
CA THR A 51 17.33 1.41 11.50
C THR A 51 15.95 0.88 11.18
N ASN A 52 15.01 1.81 11.06
CA ASN A 52 13.86 1.64 10.19
C ASN A 52 14.45 1.12 8.89
N THR A 53 14.22 -0.16 8.58
CA THR A 53 14.38 -0.66 7.22
C THR A 53 13.38 0.15 6.40
N SER A 54 13.80 1.34 5.96
CA SER A 54 13.11 2.07 4.92
C SER A 54 13.24 1.17 3.72
N VAL A 55 12.14 0.53 3.34
CA VAL A 55 11.94 0.03 1.99
C VAL A 55 11.91 1.28 1.10
N SER A 56 13.07 1.86 0.82
CA SER A 56 13.24 3.04 -0.06
C SER A 56 14.07 2.69 -1.30
N LYS A 57 14.47 1.43 -1.47
CA LYS A 57 15.25 0.99 -2.64
C LYS A 57 14.43 0.28 -3.71
N GLY A 58 13.27 0.82 -4.05
CA GLY A 58 12.50 0.28 -5.18
C GLY A 58 11.50 1.21 -5.82
N VAL A 59 11.30 2.40 -5.25
CA VAL A 59 10.11 3.19 -5.58
C VAL A 59 10.44 4.38 -6.49
N ASP A 60 11.71 4.75 -6.63
CA ASP A 60 12.14 5.98 -7.32
C ASP A 60 12.50 5.79 -8.80
N ASN A 61 12.28 4.60 -9.37
CA ASN A 61 12.66 4.32 -10.77
C ASN A 61 11.56 3.60 -11.55
N LEU A 62 10.32 4.09 -11.43
CA LEU A 62 9.26 3.77 -12.37
C LEU A 62 9.49 4.63 -13.63
N ASP A 63 9.99 4.01 -14.71
CA ASP A 63 10.14 4.65 -16.01
C ASP A 63 8.76 4.80 -16.68
N ILE A 64 8.03 5.83 -16.27
CA ILE A 64 6.68 6.12 -16.74
C ILE A 64 6.75 7.24 -17.77
N ASN A 65 6.31 6.94 -18.99
CA ASN A 65 6.09 7.95 -20.02
C ASN A 65 4.77 8.68 -19.77
N TYR A 66 4.81 9.73 -18.96
CA TYR A 66 3.63 10.54 -18.61
C TYR A 66 2.88 11.11 -19.83
N SER A 67 3.59 11.43 -20.91
CA SER A 67 3.00 12.00 -22.12
C SER A 67 2.21 10.98 -22.94
N ALA A 68 2.35 9.69 -22.65
CA ALA A 68 1.58 8.61 -23.29
C ALA A 68 0.31 8.24 -22.50
N ILE A 69 0.08 8.86 -21.34
CA ILE A 69 -1.11 8.60 -20.53
C ILE A 69 -2.29 9.34 -21.16
N GLU A 70 -3.24 8.56 -21.64
CA GLU A 70 -4.45 9.07 -22.29
C GLU A 70 -5.57 9.37 -21.31
N VAL A 71 -6.53 10.18 -21.76
CA VAL A 71 -7.81 10.38 -21.08
C VAL A 71 -8.78 9.31 -21.56
N LEU A 72 -9.39 8.59 -20.62
CA LEU A 72 -10.29 7.47 -20.87
C LEU A 72 -11.75 7.92 -20.96
N PRO A 73 -12.57 7.23 -21.77
CA PRO A 73 -14.01 7.49 -21.83
C PRO A 73 -14.75 7.04 -20.55
N PRO A 74 -15.94 7.61 -20.24
CA PRO A 74 -16.63 8.66 -21.00
C PRO A 74 -15.98 10.02 -20.75
N TYR A 75 -15.31 10.53 -21.79
CA TYR A 75 -14.70 11.84 -21.82
C TYR A 75 -15.57 12.66 -22.73
N ASP A 76 -16.27 13.63 -22.15
CA ASP A 76 -16.95 14.63 -22.93
C ASP A 76 -15.97 15.78 -23.15
N GLU A 77 -15.42 15.90 -24.37
CA GLU A 77 -14.52 17.00 -24.72
C GLU A 77 -15.22 18.37 -24.62
N SER A 78 -16.56 18.37 -24.62
CA SER A 78 -17.35 19.60 -24.47
C SER A 78 -17.39 20.11 -23.01
N GLU A 79 -17.11 19.25 -22.04
CA GLU A 79 -16.91 19.61 -20.63
C GLU A 79 -15.44 20.03 -20.42
N SER A 80 -15.04 21.14 -21.01
CA SER A 80 -13.63 21.58 -21.05
C SER A 80 -12.99 21.85 -19.68
N GLU A 81 -13.77 21.85 -18.59
CA GLU A 81 -13.33 22.29 -17.26
C GLU A 81 -13.24 21.17 -16.21
N TRP A 82 -13.63 19.92 -16.50
CA TRP A 82 -13.59 18.87 -15.46
C TRP A 82 -12.16 18.46 -15.09
N LEU A 83 -11.22 18.59 -16.04
CA LEU A 83 -9.77 18.52 -15.83
C LEU A 83 -9.22 19.94 -15.80
N LYS A 84 -8.68 20.39 -14.65
CA LYS A 84 -8.03 21.70 -14.58
C LYS A 84 -6.67 21.68 -15.27
N THR A 85 -6.01 20.52 -15.30
CA THR A 85 -4.70 20.30 -15.93
C THR A 85 -4.69 19.05 -16.82
N ASP A 86 -3.57 18.79 -17.50
CA ASP A 86 -3.44 17.62 -18.38
C ASP A 86 -3.36 16.27 -17.63
N ALA A 87 -3.64 15.18 -18.36
CA ALA A 87 -3.57 13.82 -17.83
C ALA A 87 -2.19 13.46 -17.26
N SER A 88 -1.12 13.99 -17.85
CA SER A 88 0.25 13.79 -17.35
C SER A 88 0.43 14.37 -15.95
N ASN A 89 -0.17 15.52 -15.64
CA ASN A 89 -0.11 16.13 -14.31
C ASN A 89 -0.91 15.32 -13.28
N ILE A 90 -2.12 14.86 -13.63
CA ILE A 90 -2.90 13.96 -12.76
C ILE A 90 -2.10 12.71 -12.42
N ALA A 91 -1.48 12.09 -13.42
CA ALA A 91 -0.64 10.91 -13.21
C ALA A 91 0.57 11.21 -12.31
N LYS A 92 1.27 12.33 -12.52
CA LYS A 92 2.38 12.76 -11.66
C LYS A 92 1.95 12.92 -10.20
N ILE A 93 0.80 13.53 -9.95
CA ILE A 93 0.26 13.70 -8.60
C ILE A 93 -0.06 12.33 -7.99
N ALA A 94 -0.81 11.48 -8.70
CA ALA A 94 -1.19 10.16 -8.22
C ALA A 94 0.04 9.27 -7.92
N LEU A 95 1.08 9.32 -8.76
CA LEU A 95 2.30 8.53 -8.59
C LEU A 95 3.20 8.98 -7.42
N LYS A 96 2.91 10.12 -6.78
CA LYS A 96 3.51 10.47 -5.48
C LYS A 96 2.91 9.63 -4.34
N ASP A 97 1.70 9.08 -4.50
CA ASP A 97 1.02 8.27 -3.48
C ASP A 97 1.62 6.86 -3.41
N ASN A 98 1.98 6.41 -2.20
CA ASN A 98 2.59 5.10 -1.99
C ASN A 98 1.68 3.94 -2.39
N ARG A 99 0.36 4.07 -2.25
CA ARG A 99 -0.61 3.03 -2.61
C ARG A 99 -0.61 2.81 -4.13
N VAL A 100 -0.51 3.89 -4.90
CA VAL A 100 -0.42 3.84 -6.37
C VAL A 100 0.86 3.13 -6.79
N ARG A 101 2.00 3.54 -6.22
CA ARG A 101 3.31 2.94 -6.53
C ARG A 101 3.36 1.46 -6.17
N GLN A 102 2.83 1.10 -5.01
CA GLN A 102 2.72 -0.28 -4.56
C GLN A 102 1.87 -1.11 -5.54
N LEU A 103 0.70 -0.61 -5.94
CA LEU A 103 -0.18 -1.33 -6.87
C LEU A 103 0.50 -1.61 -8.22
N ILE A 104 1.30 -0.66 -8.73
CA ILE A 104 2.07 -0.84 -9.96
C ILE A 104 3.20 -1.87 -9.75
N GLN A 105 3.90 -1.82 -8.62
CA GLN A 105 4.95 -2.79 -8.28
C GLN A 105 4.40 -4.22 -8.15
N GLU A 106 3.14 -4.36 -7.72
CA GLU A 106 2.41 -5.64 -7.66
C GLU A 106 1.92 -6.11 -9.04
N GLY A 107 2.22 -5.38 -10.12
CA GLY A 107 1.87 -5.73 -11.50
C GLY A 107 0.67 -4.97 -12.07
N GLY A 108 0.18 -3.94 -11.36
CA GLY A 108 -0.88 -3.07 -11.86
C GLY A 108 -0.45 -2.28 -13.11
N THR A 109 -1.35 -2.18 -14.08
CA THR A 109 -1.13 -1.46 -15.34
C THR A 109 -1.91 -0.15 -15.33
N ILE A 110 -1.23 0.98 -15.57
CA ILE A 110 -1.88 2.28 -15.77
C ILE A 110 -2.71 2.21 -17.06
N MET A 111 -4.01 2.45 -16.94
CA MET A 111 -4.91 2.50 -18.09
C MET A 111 -5.00 3.90 -18.66
N GLY A 112 -5.00 4.91 -17.80
CA GLY A 112 -5.17 6.30 -18.20
C GLY A 112 -5.78 7.15 -17.09
N VAL A 113 -6.20 8.35 -17.44
CA VAL A 113 -6.92 9.27 -16.54
C VAL A 113 -8.40 9.25 -16.89
N THR A 114 -9.26 9.12 -15.90
CA THR A 114 -10.72 9.13 -16.06
C THR A 114 -11.33 10.17 -15.13
N TYR A 115 -12.60 10.50 -15.34
CA TYR A 115 -13.41 11.11 -14.28
C TYR A 115 -14.10 10.00 -13.49
N SER A 116 -13.91 9.96 -12.17
CA SER A 116 -14.46 8.92 -11.30
C SER A 116 -15.27 9.54 -10.17
N CYS A 117 -16.45 8.99 -9.94
CA CYS A 117 -17.35 9.42 -8.88
C CYS A 117 -17.37 8.36 -7.78
N HIS A 118 -17.14 8.77 -6.54
CA HIS A 118 -17.39 7.90 -5.40
C HIS A 118 -18.80 8.17 -4.85
N PRO A 119 -19.49 7.14 -4.34
CA PRO A 119 -20.78 7.33 -3.68
C PRO A 119 -20.60 8.17 -2.41
N THR A 120 -21.04 9.42 -2.46
CA THR A 120 -21.01 10.34 -1.32
C THR A 120 -22.26 10.19 -0.45
N PRO A 121 -22.14 10.10 0.88
CA PRO A 121 -23.29 10.29 1.76
C PRO A 121 -23.85 11.71 1.62
N GLU A 122 -25.13 11.90 1.98
CA GLU A 122 -25.94 13.11 1.74
C GLU A 122 -25.35 14.42 2.32
N ASN A 123 -24.32 14.34 3.17
CA ASN A 123 -23.66 15.46 3.84
C ASN A 123 -22.14 15.54 3.56
N TYR A 124 -21.66 14.99 2.45
CA TYR A 124 -20.24 15.08 2.08
C TYR A 124 -19.95 16.43 1.40
N ASP A 125 -19.12 17.25 2.05
CA ASP A 125 -18.74 18.59 1.56
C ASP A 125 -17.65 18.58 0.47
N GLY A 126 -17.14 17.42 0.09
CA GLY A 126 -16.15 17.28 -0.98
C GLY A 126 -16.79 17.03 -2.35
N PRO A 127 -16.02 17.17 -3.44
CA PRO A 127 -16.51 16.85 -4.76
C PRO A 127 -16.78 15.33 -4.84
N GLY A 128 -18.03 14.96 -5.13
CA GLY A 128 -18.41 13.55 -5.27
C GLY A 128 -17.72 12.85 -6.44
N CYS A 129 -17.15 13.63 -7.36
CA CYS A 129 -16.36 13.16 -8.49
C CYS A 129 -15.07 13.96 -8.63
N ALA A 130 -14.00 13.29 -9.07
CA ALA A 130 -12.71 13.93 -9.30
C ALA A 130 -11.98 13.23 -10.46
N PRO A 131 -11.02 13.91 -11.11
CA PRO A 131 -10.10 13.24 -12.01
C PRO A 131 -9.33 12.16 -11.26
N ALA A 132 -9.13 11.00 -11.89
CA ALA A 132 -8.53 9.84 -11.25
C ALA A 132 -7.54 9.14 -12.17
N LEU A 133 -6.42 8.69 -11.61
CA LEU A 133 -5.55 7.75 -12.28
C LEU A 133 -6.16 6.35 -12.18
N ARG A 134 -6.50 5.75 -13.31
CA ARG A 134 -7.10 4.41 -13.38
C ARG A 134 -6.01 3.35 -13.59
N ILE A 135 -6.01 2.33 -12.74
CA ILE A 135 -5.09 1.20 -12.79
C ILE A 135 -5.86 -0.10 -12.84
N GLN A 136 -5.53 -0.97 -13.78
CA GLN A 136 -6.00 -2.34 -13.82
C GLN A 136 -5.05 -3.24 -13.04
N SER A 137 -5.58 -4.01 -12.08
CA SER A 137 -4.83 -5.01 -11.31
C SER A 137 -5.63 -6.31 -11.23
N GLY A 138 -5.22 -7.30 -12.01
CA GLY A 138 -5.96 -8.56 -12.15
C GLY A 138 -7.40 -8.33 -12.63
N ASN A 139 -8.37 -8.77 -11.84
CA ASN A 139 -9.81 -8.58 -12.11
C ASN A 139 -10.38 -7.29 -11.51
N LYS A 140 -9.55 -6.36 -11.05
CA LYS A 140 -9.97 -5.11 -10.41
C LYS A 140 -9.56 -3.92 -11.26
N ILE A 141 -10.41 -2.89 -11.23
CA ILE A 141 -10.09 -1.55 -11.69
C ILE A 141 -10.06 -0.68 -10.44
N VAL A 142 -8.96 0.06 -10.27
CA VAL A 142 -8.76 0.94 -9.12
C VAL A 142 -8.55 2.36 -9.65
N ASP A 143 -9.41 3.27 -9.21
CA ASP A 143 -9.35 4.70 -9.51
C ASP A 143 -8.83 5.45 -8.30
N PHE A 144 -7.72 6.17 -8.48
CA PHE A 144 -7.15 7.04 -7.45
C PHE A 144 -7.53 8.49 -7.74
N LEU A 145 -8.54 8.99 -7.01
CA LEU A 145 -9.10 10.33 -7.21
C LEU A 145 -8.10 11.38 -6.72
N VAL A 146 -7.81 12.36 -7.57
CA VAL A 146 -6.80 13.40 -7.35
C VAL A 146 -7.48 14.74 -7.10
N ASP A 147 -7.08 15.40 -6.01
CA ASP A 147 -7.34 16.82 -5.80
C ASP A 147 -6.13 17.61 -6.34
N GLU A 148 -6.33 18.25 -7.49
CA GLU A 148 -5.28 19.01 -8.17
C GLU A 148 -4.79 20.22 -7.37
N GLU A 149 -5.67 20.85 -6.56
CA GLU A 149 -5.31 22.04 -5.79
C GLU A 149 -4.45 21.67 -4.58
N LYS A 150 -4.75 20.53 -3.96
CA LYS A 150 -3.97 20.02 -2.82
C LYS A 150 -2.79 19.15 -3.24
N GLU A 151 -2.67 18.82 -4.53
CA GLU A 151 -1.69 17.88 -5.09
C GLU A 151 -1.64 16.52 -4.36
N VAL A 152 -2.80 15.95 -4.02
CA VAL A 152 -2.88 14.66 -3.31
C VAL A 152 -3.97 13.76 -3.87
N VAL A 153 -3.82 12.46 -3.65
CA VAL A 153 -4.90 11.49 -3.83
C VAL A 153 -5.84 11.57 -2.64
N VAL A 154 -7.10 11.91 -2.88
CA VAL A 154 -8.12 12.11 -1.83
C VAL A 154 -8.95 10.86 -1.54
N GLU A 155 -9.15 9.99 -2.52
CA GLU A 155 -10.01 8.81 -2.37
C GLU A 155 -9.58 7.69 -3.33
N THR A 156 -10.01 6.46 -3.05
CA THR A 156 -9.78 5.30 -3.92
C THR A 156 -11.07 4.55 -4.17
N VAL A 157 -11.50 4.48 -5.43
CA VAL A 157 -12.67 3.70 -5.85
C VAL A 157 -12.18 2.40 -6.46
N THR A 158 -12.72 1.27 -6.00
CA THR A 158 -12.37 -0.06 -6.53
C THR A 158 -13.59 -0.74 -7.12
N GLU A 159 -13.51 -1.09 -8.39
CA GLU A 159 -14.48 -1.93 -9.09
C GLU A 159 -13.90 -3.34 -9.28
N ILE A 160 -14.71 -4.36 -9.03
CA ILE A 160 -14.33 -5.75 -9.23
C ILE A 160 -15.10 -6.27 -10.46
N ASN A 161 -14.36 -6.59 -11.53
CA ASN A 161 -14.94 -7.22 -12.70
C ASN A 161 -15.29 -8.67 -12.35
N GLN A 162 -16.58 -8.97 -12.22
CA GLN A 162 -17.08 -10.30 -11.85
C GLN A 162 -17.03 -11.34 -13.00
N ASN A 163 -16.38 -11.03 -14.13
CA ASN A 163 -16.24 -11.95 -15.27
C ASN A 163 -15.18 -13.05 -15.08
N THR A 164 -15.03 -13.57 -13.87
CA THR A 164 -14.32 -14.82 -13.59
C THR A 164 -15.20 -15.73 -12.75
N SER A 165 -16.26 -16.22 -13.37
CA SER A 165 -16.97 -17.43 -12.96
C SER A 165 -17.50 -18.09 -14.22
N THR A 166 -16.60 -18.72 -14.96
CA THR A 166 -16.98 -19.65 -16.03
C THR A 166 -16.51 -21.05 -15.66
N VAL A 167 -17.54 -21.90 -15.52
CA VAL A 167 -17.62 -23.37 -15.49
C VAL A 167 -17.32 -24.04 -14.15
#